data_AF-A0A971G4G2-F1
#
_entry.id   AF-A0A971G4G2-F1
#
_cell.length_a   1.000
_cell.length_b   1.000
_cell.length_c   1.000
_cell.angle_alpha   90.00
_cell.angle_beta   90.00
_cell.angle_gamma   90.00
#
_symmetry.space_group_name_H-M   'P 1'
#
loop_
_entity.id
_entity.type
_entity.pdbx_description
1 polymer ?
#
loop_
_entity_poly.entity_id
_entity_poly.type
_entity_poly.pdbx_seq_one_letter_code
_entity_poly.pdbx_strand_id
1 'polypeptide(L)'
;MEQIQMKTAGNTELLLERLFKAPDLKTYMEENADLMAMPPFGPLITGLCKKAGMPKACVIDRSEIPRNYAYQLFSGIRNPSRDKVIQLAIGFGMDVENTQELLKIARQAPLYPKIPRDSVILRCLHEHQNMGHTQNTLRAMGLTLLGREDKNE
;
A
#
# COMPACT_ATOMS: atom_id res chain seq x y z
N MET A 1 11.98 7.78 -15.70
CA MET A 1 11.27 8.17 -14.47
C MET A 1 11.96 7.45 -13.34
N GLU A 2 12.48 8.17 -12.35
CA GLU A 2 13.09 7.54 -11.17
C GLU A 2 12.03 6.68 -10.44
N GLN A 3 12.35 5.41 -10.20
CA GLN A 3 11.48 4.49 -9.48
C GLN A 3 11.41 4.93 -8.01
N ILE A 4 10.20 5.05 -7.47
CA ILE A 4 9.98 5.35 -6.06
C ILE A 4 10.43 4.12 -5.26
N GLN A 5 11.65 4.11 -4.73
CA GLN A 5 12.10 3.03 -3.84
C GLN A 5 11.69 3.31 -2.40
N MET A 6 10.73 2.54 -1.90
CA MET A 6 10.37 2.46 -0.49
C MET A 6 11.38 1.56 0.21
N LYS A 7 12.47 2.15 0.71
CA LYS A 7 13.39 1.44 1.61
C LYS A 7 12.74 1.32 2.99
N THR A 8 12.20 0.15 3.29
CA THR A 8 12.01 -0.31 4.66
C THR A 8 12.90 -1.54 4.83
N ALA A 9 13.92 -1.42 5.68
CA ALA A 9 14.89 -2.49 5.90
C ALA A 9 14.16 -3.77 6.34
N GLY A 10 14.45 -4.88 5.66
CA GLY A 10 13.93 -6.20 5.97
C GLY A 10 14.38 -6.64 7.37
N ASN A 11 13.56 -6.32 8.36
CA ASN A 11 13.82 -6.62 9.76
C ASN A 11 12.86 -7.70 10.30
N THR A 12 12.04 -8.33 9.45
CA THR A 12 11.08 -9.34 9.89
C THR A 12 11.77 -10.55 10.51
N GLU A 13 12.80 -11.09 9.87
CA GLU A 13 13.58 -12.22 10.41
C GLU A 13 14.26 -11.84 11.73
N LEU A 14 14.88 -10.66 11.79
CA LEU A 14 15.52 -10.13 13.00
C LEU A 14 14.53 -9.94 14.15
N LEU A 15 13.36 -9.34 13.88
CA LEU A 15 12.32 -9.12 14.88
C LEU A 15 11.72 -10.44 15.35
N LEU A 16 11.52 -11.43 14.46
CA LEU A 16 11.08 -12.77 14.85
C LEU A 16 12.12 -13.48 15.72
N GLU A 17 13.40 -13.40 15.35
CA GLU A 17 14.49 -13.97 16.14
C GLU A 17 14.53 -13.36 17.54
N ARG A 18 14.46 -12.02 17.64
CA ARG A 18 14.44 -11.30 18.92
C ARG A 18 13.19 -11.62 19.74
N LEU A 19 12.02 -11.67 19.09
CA LEU A 19 10.74 -12.00 19.74
C LEU A 19 10.77 -13.39 20.38
N PHE A 20 11.30 -14.41 19.68
CA PHE A 20 11.33 -15.78 20.18
C PHE A 20 12.45 -16.05 21.20
N LYS A 21 13.48 -15.18 21.25
CA LYS A 21 14.57 -15.26 22.25
C LYS A 21 14.32 -14.40 23.48
N ALA A 22 13.39 -13.46 23.43
CA ALA A 22 13.13 -12.54 24.53
C ALA A 22 12.59 -13.28 25.78
N PRO A 23 12.98 -12.85 26.99
CA PRO A 23 12.48 -13.46 28.23
C PRO A 23 10.98 -13.23 28.42
N ASP A 24 10.47 -12.09 27.95
CA ASP A 24 9.04 -11.74 27.92
C ASP A 24 8.75 -10.66 26.85
N LEU A 25 7.46 -10.44 26.59
CA LEU A 25 7.00 -9.49 25.57
C LEU A 25 7.31 -8.02 25.91
N LYS A 26 7.40 -7.66 27.19
CA LYS A 26 7.63 -6.26 27.59
C LYS A 26 9.07 -5.87 27.28
N THR A 27 10.04 -6.69 27.67
CA THR A 27 11.46 -6.48 27.31
C THR A 27 11.64 -6.41 25.80
N TYR A 28 11.01 -7.32 25.04
CA TYR A 28 11.04 -7.29 23.58
C TYR A 28 10.53 -5.95 23.02
N MET A 29 9.37 -5.47 23.48
CA MET A 29 8.79 -4.22 22.99
C MET A 29 9.67 -3.01 23.32
N GLU A 30 10.24 -2.94 24.51
CA GLU A 30 11.11 -1.84 24.94
C GLU A 30 12.42 -1.80 24.14
N GLU A 31 13.08 -2.95 23.94
CA GLU A 31 14.36 -3.04 23.20
C GLU A 31 14.22 -2.86 21.69
N ASN A 32 13.01 -3.01 21.14
CA ASN A 32 12.76 -2.98 19.69
C ASN A 32 11.81 -1.85 19.26
N ALA A 33 11.47 -0.92 20.15
CA ALA A 33 10.48 0.13 19.89
C ALA A 33 10.74 0.90 18.58
N ASP A 34 11.98 1.28 18.32
CA ASP A 34 12.39 2.01 17.11
C ASP A 34 12.23 1.17 15.83
N LEU A 35 12.52 -0.14 15.90
CA LEU A 35 12.37 -1.06 14.77
C LEU A 35 10.91 -1.46 14.52
N MET A 36 10.07 -1.40 15.56
CA MET A 36 8.64 -1.69 15.50
C MET A 36 7.82 -0.47 15.04
N ALA A 37 8.40 0.73 15.08
CA ALA A 37 7.71 1.96 14.72
C ALA A 37 7.35 1.96 13.23
N MET A 38 6.04 1.90 12.96
CA MET A 38 5.51 2.03 11.60
C MET A 38 5.12 3.50 11.35
N PRO A 39 5.51 4.09 10.21
CA PRO A 39 5.14 5.46 9.90
C PRO A 39 3.62 5.57 9.70
N PRO A 40 2.96 6.63 10.22
CA PRO A 40 1.55 6.87 9.95
C PRO A 40 1.29 7.01 8.44
N PHE A 41 0.20 6.40 7.96
CA PHE A 41 -0.05 6.26 6.52
C PHE A 41 -0.19 7.60 5.78
N GLY A 42 -0.94 8.57 6.31
CA GLY A 42 -1.14 9.89 5.68
C GLY A 42 0.17 10.69 5.47
N PRO A 43 0.99 10.87 6.52
CA PRO A 43 2.34 11.43 6.41
C PRO A 43 3.24 10.66 5.43
N LEU A 44 3.19 9.33 5.43
CA LEU A 44 3.95 8.50 4.49
C LEU A 44 3.59 8.83 3.04
N ILE A 45 2.32 8.74 2.65
CA ILE A 45 1.90 8.99 1.26
C ILE A 45 2.09 10.46 0.85
N THR A 46 2.01 11.40 1.80
CA THR A 46 2.39 12.80 1.57
C THR A 46 3.89 12.93 1.28
N GLY A 47 4.74 12.19 2.02
CA GLY A 47 6.18 12.13 1.77
C GLY A 47 6.51 11.51 0.42
N LEU A 48 5.78 10.48 0.00
CA LEU A 48 5.93 9.85 -1.32
C LEU A 48 5.62 10.83 -2.45
N CYS A 49 4.55 11.62 -2.34
CA CYS A 49 4.25 12.69 -3.30
C CYS A 49 5.44 13.66 -3.47
N LYS A 50 6.05 14.09 -2.36
CA LYS A 50 7.21 15.00 -2.38
C LYS A 50 8.42 14.36 -3.05
N LYS A 51 8.75 13.12 -2.67
CA LYS A 51 9.89 12.37 -3.24
C LYS A 51 9.72 12.13 -4.74
N ALA A 52 8.50 11.85 -5.18
CA ALA A 52 8.19 11.60 -6.58
C ALA A 52 8.00 12.87 -7.43
N GLY A 53 8.04 14.06 -6.81
CA GLY A 53 7.68 15.31 -7.49
C GLY A 53 6.24 15.36 -7.99
N MET A 54 5.34 14.55 -7.43
CA MET A 54 3.94 14.43 -7.89
C MET A 54 2.99 15.20 -6.97
N PRO A 55 2.17 16.13 -7.51
CA PRO A 55 1.13 16.78 -6.73
C PRO A 55 0.11 15.78 -6.19
N LYS A 56 -0.40 16.00 -4.97
CA LYS A 56 -1.46 15.15 -4.38
C LYS A 56 -2.64 14.97 -5.32
N ALA A 57 -3.10 16.06 -5.96
CA ALA A 57 -4.20 16.03 -6.91
C ALA A 57 -3.95 15.05 -8.06
N CYS A 58 -2.73 15.01 -8.61
CA CYS A 58 -2.38 14.10 -9.69
C CYS A 58 -2.49 12.62 -9.26
N VAL A 59 -2.02 12.29 -8.05
CA VAL A 59 -2.15 10.93 -7.51
C VAL A 59 -3.60 10.58 -7.22
N ILE A 60 -4.37 11.50 -6.65
CA ILE A 60 -5.80 11.33 -6.37
C ILE A 60 -6.56 11.02 -7.66
N ASP A 61 -6.35 11.83 -8.70
CA ASP A 61 -7.02 11.66 -9.99
C ASP A 61 -6.67 10.32 -10.64
N ARG A 62 -5.37 9.92 -10.62
CA ARG A 62 -4.91 8.63 -11.17
C ARG A 62 -5.37 7.40 -10.38
N SER A 63 -5.62 7.56 -9.09
CA SER A 63 -6.09 6.48 -8.21
C SER A 63 -7.59 6.18 -8.37
N GLU A 64 -8.35 7.06 -9.02
CA GLU A 64 -9.82 7.00 -9.08
C GLU A 64 -10.50 6.88 -7.69
N ILE A 65 -9.82 7.32 -6.62
CA ILE A 65 -10.41 7.40 -5.28
C ILE A 65 -11.24 8.69 -5.20
N PRO A 66 -12.47 8.65 -4.65
CA PRO A 66 -13.27 9.85 -4.43
C PRO A 66 -12.47 10.91 -3.67
N ARG A 67 -12.43 12.13 -4.21
CA ARG A 67 -11.55 13.22 -3.75
C ARG A 67 -11.61 13.45 -2.24
N ASN A 68 -12.81 13.50 -1.68
CA ASN A 68 -13.02 13.70 -0.23
C ASN A 68 -12.38 12.57 0.60
N TYR A 69 -12.56 11.31 0.18
CA TYR A 69 -11.95 10.16 0.82
C TYR A 69 -10.42 10.22 0.73
N ALA A 70 -9.89 10.55 -0.46
CA ALA A 70 -8.44 10.62 -0.65
C ALA A 70 -7.80 11.70 0.24
N TYR A 71 -8.42 12.87 0.38
CA TYR A 71 -7.92 13.89 1.31
C TYR A 71 -7.95 13.44 2.77
N GLN A 72 -8.97 12.66 3.19
CA GLN A 72 -9.01 12.05 4.53
C GLN A 72 -7.86 11.04 4.75
N LEU A 73 -7.45 10.31 3.71
CA LEU A 73 -6.26 9.45 3.77
C LEU A 73 -4.98 10.29 3.92
N PHE A 74 -4.83 11.34 3.09
CA PHE A 74 -3.65 12.21 3.15
C PHE A 74 -3.53 12.99 4.47
N SER A 75 -4.64 13.30 5.14
CA SER A 75 -4.63 13.93 6.46
C SER A 75 -4.47 12.94 7.62
N GLY A 76 -4.53 11.63 7.35
CA GLY A 76 -4.46 10.59 8.37
C GLY A 76 -5.73 10.44 9.22
N ILE A 77 -6.84 11.06 8.81
CA ILE A 77 -8.14 10.93 9.49
C ILE A 77 -8.71 9.51 9.32
N ARG A 78 -8.44 8.88 8.17
CA ARG A 78 -8.97 7.56 7.83
C ARG A 78 -7.85 6.58 7.49
N ASN A 79 -8.03 5.33 7.90
CA ASN A 79 -7.19 4.22 7.46
C ASN A 79 -7.71 3.67 6.13
N PRO A 80 -6.83 3.39 5.15
CA PRO A 80 -7.26 2.88 3.85
C PRO A 80 -7.69 1.41 3.94
N SER A 81 -8.70 1.02 3.17
CA SER A 81 -8.92 -0.41 2.86
C SER A 81 -7.83 -0.93 1.94
N ARG A 82 -7.70 -2.25 1.82
CA ARG A 82 -6.75 -2.91 0.91
C ARG A 82 -6.88 -2.39 -0.52
N ASP A 83 -8.11 -2.28 -1.02
CA ASP A 83 -8.37 -1.74 -2.36
C ASP A 83 -7.88 -0.29 -2.48
N LYS A 84 -8.12 0.58 -1.49
CA LYS A 84 -7.63 1.97 -1.53
C LYS A 84 -6.11 2.05 -1.55
N VAL A 85 -5.42 1.15 -0.85
CA VAL A 85 -3.95 1.08 -0.91
C VAL A 85 -3.47 0.70 -2.31
N ILE A 86 -4.08 -0.31 -2.92
CA ILE A 86 -3.76 -0.74 -4.29
C ILE A 86 -4.06 0.38 -5.29
N GLN A 87 -5.19 1.06 -5.12
CA GLN A 87 -5.56 2.20 -5.96
C GLN A 87 -4.54 3.35 -5.85
N LEU A 88 -4.06 3.66 -4.65
CA LEU A 88 -2.97 4.62 -4.46
C LEU A 88 -1.67 4.16 -5.10
N ALA A 89 -1.29 2.89 -4.94
CA ALA A 89 -0.07 2.35 -5.53
C ALA A 89 -0.07 2.49 -7.07
N ILE A 90 -1.19 2.17 -7.71
CA ILE A 90 -1.39 2.39 -9.16
C ILE A 90 -1.34 3.90 -9.47
N GLY A 91 -1.97 4.75 -8.66
CA GLY A 91 -1.94 6.20 -8.84
C GLY A 91 -0.53 6.81 -8.76
N PHE A 92 0.32 6.24 -7.92
CA PHE A 92 1.75 6.56 -7.81
C PHE A 92 2.60 5.94 -8.93
N GLY A 93 2.08 4.96 -9.67
CA GLY A 93 2.83 4.20 -10.67
C GLY A 93 3.84 3.23 -10.06
N MET A 94 3.57 2.72 -8.86
CA MET A 94 4.47 1.79 -8.15
C MET A 94 4.57 0.43 -8.85
N ASP A 95 5.71 -0.23 -8.66
CA ASP A 95 5.90 -1.63 -9.00
C ASP A 95 5.34 -2.57 -7.90
N VAL A 96 5.51 -3.87 -8.10
CA VAL A 96 5.06 -4.90 -7.17
C VAL A 96 5.73 -4.77 -5.80
N GLU A 97 7.05 -4.53 -5.73
CA GLU A 97 7.80 -4.49 -4.49
C GLU A 97 7.33 -3.32 -3.60
N ASN A 98 7.27 -2.12 -4.17
CA ASN A 98 6.83 -0.93 -3.45
C ASN A 98 5.35 -1.01 -3.06
N THR A 99 4.52 -1.66 -3.89
CA THR A 99 3.11 -1.89 -3.54
C THR A 99 2.97 -2.85 -2.35
N GLN A 100 3.78 -3.91 -2.28
CA GLN A 100 3.78 -4.83 -1.13
C GLN A 100 4.23 -4.11 0.14
N GLU A 101 5.24 -3.27 0.08
CA GLU A 101 5.66 -2.44 1.22
C GLU A 101 4.56 -1.45 1.64
N LEU A 102 3.89 -0.80 0.69
CA LEU A 102 2.79 0.09 1.01
C LEU A 102 1.63 -0.65 1.70
N LEU A 103 1.29 -1.86 1.26
CA LEU A 103 0.29 -2.73 1.90
C LEU A 103 0.69 -3.11 3.32
N LYS A 104 1.96 -3.48 3.55
CA LYS A 104 2.49 -3.78 4.89
C LYS A 104 2.37 -2.58 5.82
N ILE A 105 2.76 -1.39 5.38
CA ILE A 105 2.67 -0.17 6.20
C ILE A 105 1.21 0.20 6.50
N ALA A 106 0.31 0.01 5.54
CA ALA A 106 -1.12 0.17 5.72
C ALA A 106 -1.78 -0.95 6.55
N ARG A 107 -1.02 -1.97 6.97
CA ARG A 107 -1.48 -3.17 7.68
C ARG A 107 -2.55 -3.95 6.91
N GLN A 108 -2.42 -3.97 5.59
CA GLN A 108 -3.31 -4.70 4.68
C GLN A 108 -2.66 -5.99 4.20
N ALA A 109 -3.49 -6.99 3.87
CA ALA A 109 -3.00 -8.27 3.37
C ALA A 109 -2.19 -8.08 2.07
N PRO A 110 -1.01 -8.73 1.94
CA PRO A 110 -0.19 -8.64 0.74
C PRO A 110 -0.92 -9.20 -0.48
N LEU A 111 -0.49 -8.83 -1.68
CA LEU A 111 -0.98 -9.45 -2.91
C LEU A 111 -0.43 -10.88 -3.02
N TYR A 112 -1.31 -11.86 -3.19
CA TYR A 112 -0.93 -13.27 -3.22
C TYR A 112 -1.21 -13.92 -4.59
N PRO A 113 -0.19 -14.41 -5.32
CA PRO A 113 -0.37 -14.97 -6.67
C PRO A 113 -1.30 -16.19 -6.78
N LYS A 114 -1.69 -16.84 -5.67
CA LYS A 114 -2.71 -17.91 -5.73
C LYS A 114 -4.14 -17.38 -5.81
N ILE A 115 -4.35 -16.10 -5.50
CA ILE A 115 -5.65 -15.44 -5.64
C ILE A 115 -5.74 -14.91 -7.08
N PRO A 116 -6.75 -15.32 -7.88
CA PRO A 116 -6.85 -14.89 -9.27
C PRO A 116 -6.91 -13.37 -9.45
N ARG A 117 -7.67 -12.67 -8.59
CA ARG A 117 -7.75 -11.19 -8.57
C ARG A 117 -6.37 -10.56 -8.35
N ASP A 118 -5.65 -11.04 -7.34
CA ASP A 118 -4.33 -10.52 -7.01
C ASP A 118 -3.32 -10.80 -8.14
N SER A 119 -3.44 -11.93 -8.84
CA SER A 119 -2.57 -12.26 -9.97
C SER A 119 -2.69 -11.23 -11.10
N VAL A 120 -3.92 -10.81 -11.40
CA VAL A 120 -4.18 -9.75 -12.38
C VAL A 120 -3.59 -8.42 -11.91
N ILE A 121 -3.81 -8.06 -10.65
CA ILE A 121 -3.29 -6.82 -10.07
C ILE A 121 -1.76 -6.82 -10.09
N LEU A 122 -1.12 -7.91 -9.66
CA LEU A 122 0.34 -8.10 -9.69
C LEU A 122 0.90 -7.94 -11.10
N ARG A 123 0.23 -8.53 -12.10
CA ARG A 123 0.64 -8.39 -13.50
C ARG A 123 0.53 -6.93 -13.97
N CYS A 124 -0.56 -6.25 -13.63
CA CYS A 124 -0.76 -4.84 -13.97
C CYS A 124 0.29 -3.94 -13.31
N LEU A 125 0.65 -4.19 -12.05
CA LEU A 125 1.71 -3.46 -11.34
C LEU A 125 3.09 -3.70 -11.95
N HIS A 126 3.42 -4.95 -12.29
CA HIS A 126 4.68 -5.30 -12.96
C HIS A 126 4.83 -4.60 -14.32
N GLU A 127 3.73 -4.41 -15.04
CA GLU A 127 3.71 -3.71 -16.33
C GLU A 127 3.44 -2.21 -16.21
N HIS A 128 3.35 -1.65 -15.00
CA HIS A 128 3.01 -0.25 -14.72
C HIS A 128 1.73 0.24 -15.43
N GLN A 129 0.71 -0.62 -15.48
CA GLN A 129 -0.58 -0.28 -16.07
C GLN A 129 -1.33 0.75 -15.20
N ASN A 130 -2.13 1.60 -15.86
CA ASN A 130 -2.97 2.58 -15.18
C ASN A 130 -4.26 1.97 -14.63
N MET A 131 -5.02 2.77 -13.87
CA MET A 131 -6.26 2.33 -13.23
C MET A 131 -7.30 1.84 -14.25
N GLY A 132 -7.54 2.61 -15.32
CA GLY A 132 -8.50 2.24 -16.36
C GLY A 132 -8.18 0.89 -17.01
N HIS A 133 -6.91 0.63 -17.35
CA HIS A 133 -6.48 -0.66 -17.87
C HIS A 133 -6.70 -1.77 -16.84
N THR A 134 -6.25 -1.58 -15.60
CA THR A 134 -6.40 -2.55 -14.52
C THR A 134 -7.87 -2.92 -14.29
N GLN A 135 -8.75 -1.91 -14.27
CA GLN A 135 -10.19 -2.08 -14.12
C GLN A 135 -10.83 -2.86 -15.28
N ASN A 136 -10.40 -2.60 -16.51
CA ASN A 136 -10.87 -3.32 -17.70
C ASN A 136 -10.43 -4.78 -17.70
N THR A 137 -9.17 -5.05 -17.34
CA THR A 137 -8.65 -6.42 -17.26
C THR A 137 -9.37 -7.24 -16.19
N LEU A 138 -9.59 -6.65 -15.00
CA LEU A 138 -10.41 -7.29 -13.95
C LEU A 138 -11.82 -7.61 -14.45
N ARG A 139 -12.46 -6.65 -15.13
CA ARG A 139 -13.81 -6.84 -15.69
C ARG A 139 -13.85 -7.94 -16.74
N ALA A 140 -12.90 -7.95 -17.68
CA ALA A 140 -12.83 -8.92 -18.76
C ALA A 140 -12.65 -10.36 -18.23
N MET A 141 -11.98 -10.50 -17.08
CA MET A 141 -11.82 -11.78 -16.38
C MET A 141 -12.97 -12.13 -15.42
N GLY A 142 -14.01 -11.31 -15.32
CA GLY A 142 -15.13 -11.53 -14.39
C GLY A 142 -14.76 -11.39 -12.91
N LEU A 143 -13.69 -10.64 -12.59
CA LEU A 143 -13.17 -10.46 -11.23
C LEU A 143 -13.68 -9.16 -10.61
N THR A 144 -13.70 -9.11 -9.27
CA THR A 144 -14.15 -7.93 -8.53
C THR A 144 -13.27 -6.71 -8.81
N LEU A 145 -13.90 -5.62 -9.21
CA LEU A 145 -13.26 -4.32 -9.48
C LEU A 145 -12.66 -3.70 -8.21
N LEU A 146 -11.63 -2.86 -8.34
CA LEU A 146 -11.08 -2.13 -7.20
C LEU A 146 -12.07 -1.03 -6.76
N GLY A 147 -12.12 -0.77 -5.45
CA GLY A 147 -12.86 0.36 -4.87
C GLY A 147 -14.37 0.17 -4.76
N ARG A 148 -14.89 -1.06 -4.94
CA ARG A 148 -16.32 -1.37 -4.77
C ARG A 148 -16.77 -1.66 -3.33
N GLU A 149 -15.83 -1.72 -2.40
CA GLU A 149 -16.08 -2.16 -1.01
C GLU A 149 -16.84 -1.12 -0.16
N ASP A 150 -16.90 0.15 -0.58
CA ASP A 150 -17.40 1.27 0.26
C ASP A 150 -18.93 1.43 0.30
N LYS A 151 -19.74 0.42 -0.05
CA LYS A 151 -21.21 0.59 0.07
C LYS A 151 -21.70 0.61 1.53
N ASN A 152 -20.87 0.23 2.50
CA ASN A 152 -21.26 0.07 3.90
C ASN A 152 -20.22 0.62 4.91
N GLU A 153 -19.64 1.81 4.71
CA GLU A 153 -18.91 2.54 5.76
C GLU A 153 -19.44 3.95 5.96
#